data_AF-A0A1Y1MF52-F1
#
_entry.id   AF-A0A1Y1MF52-F1
#
_cell.length_a   1.000
_cell.length_b   1.000
_cell.length_c   1.000
_cell.angle_alpha   90.00
_cell.angle_beta   90.00
_cell.angle_gamma   90.00
#
_symmetry.space_group_name_H-M   'P 1'
#
loop_
_entity.id
_entity.type
_entity.pdbx_description
1 polymer ?
#
loop_
_entity_poly.entity_id
_entity_poly.type
_entity_poly.pdbx_seq_one_letter_code
_entity_poly.pdbx_strand_id
1 'polypeptide(L)'
;MYVNFSNQIGGYVYEWCMKPSCFSCLKMECEYKYGKFKEQEVQLLMTLVNKYKVIIENKKTDAITWKQKQTTWEEITNEFNANNDVYRSCKNIKGKYENLKKNAKKKFATEKRNVYKTGGGVDKPVLITETDQKIKEIIGISLEGLINQFDSDVIEVRSIQYIFRCTSLPEENDVPT
;
A
#
# COMPACT_ATOMS: atom_id res chain seq x y z
N MET A 1 -0.44 44.39 -20.42
CA MET A 1 0.10 45.36 -19.45
C MET A 1 -0.06 44.75 -18.07
N TYR A 2 1.04 44.48 -17.39
CA TYR A 2 1.02 43.93 -16.03
C TYR A 2 0.98 45.10 -15.04
N VAL A 3 -0.01 45.12 -14.15
CA VAL A 3 0.00 45.98 -12.97
C VAL A 3 0.48 45.14 -11.79
N ASN A 4 1.63 45.48 -11.24
CA ASN A 4 2.19 44.83 -10.04
C ASN A 4 1.64 45.53 -8.80
N PHE A 5 0.91 44.79 -7.97
CA PHE A 5 0.54 45.22 -6.63
C PHE A 5 1.39 44.42 -5.63
N SER A 6 2.46 45.05 -5.15
CA SER A 6 3.29 44.48 -4.08
C SER A 6 2.66 44.84 -2.74
N ASN A 7 2.11 43.87 -2.02
CA ASN A 7 1.81 44.01 -0.61
C ASN A 7 2.62 42.98 0.19
N GLN A 8 3.37 43.49 1.16
CA GLN A 8 4.41 42.77 1.87
C GLN A 8 3.89 42.39 3.26
N ILE A 9 3.40 41.15 3.40
CA ILE A 9 3.22 40.53 4.71
C ILE A 9 3.91 39.18 4.67
N GLY A 10 4.96 39.03 5.49
CA GLY A 10 5.53 37.72 5.83
C GLY A 10 6.65 37.18 4.94
N GLY A 11 7.38 38.00 4.17
CA GLY A 11 8.70 37.61 3.63
C GLY A 11 8.71 36.57 2.50
N TYR A 12 7.59 36.32 1.82
CA TYR A 12 7.54 35.47 0.63
C TYR A 12 7.19 36.31 -0.61
N VAL A 13 8.05 36.26 -1.62
CA VAL A 13 7.77 36.82 -2.95
C VAL A 13 6.93 35.79 -3.70
N TYR A 14 5.64 36.04 -3.84
CA TYR A 14 4.77 35.20 -4.67
C TYR A 14 4.73 35.77 -6.08
N GLU A 15 5.42 35.12 -7.01
CA GLU A 15 5.35 35.41 -8.44
C GLU A 15 4.21 34.57 -9.05
N TRP A 16 3.07 35.20 -9.35
CA TRP A 16 1.88 34.52 -9.85
C TRP A 16 1.88 34.45 -11.37
N CYS A 17 2.07 33.27 -11.95
CA CYS A 17 1.89 33.04 -13.38
C CYS A 17 0.48 32.48 -13.65
N MET A 18 -0.51 33.34 -13.91
CA MET A 18 -1.82 32.92 -14.39
C MET A 18 -1.75 32.61 -15.90
N LYS A 19 -1.85 31.33 -16.28
CA LYS A 19 -2.14 30.93 -17.67
C LYS A 19 -3.65 30.81 -17.87
N PRO A 20 -4.24 31.43 -18.92
CA PRO A 20 -5.66 31.32 -19.20
C PRO A 20 -5.91 30.16 -20.18
N SER A 21 -6.46 29.05 -19.68
CA SER A 21 -7.36 28.15 -20.42
C SER A 21 -7.60 26.85 -19.64
N CYS A 22 -8.58 26.86 -18.74
CA CYS A 22 -9.61 25.82 -18.62
C CYS A 22 -10.46 26.13 -17.36
N PHE A 23 -11.58 26.82 -17.59
CA PHE A 23 -12.64 27.03 -16.60
C PHE A 23 -13.29 25.67 -16.29
N SER A 24 -12.99 25.05 -15.13
CA SER A 24 -13.97 24.30 -14.27
C SER A 24 -13.39 23.37 -13.20
N CYS A 25 -12.08 23.21 -13.01
CA CYS A 25 -11.57 22.30 -11.98
C CYS A 25 -11.16 23.05 -10.71
N LEU A 26 -12.11 23.28 -9.81
CA LEU A 26 -11.86 23.80 -8.45
C LEU A 26 -11.28 22.69 -7.55
N LYS A 27 -10.18 22.08 -8.00
CA LYS A 27 -9.32 21.22 -7.19
C LYS A 27 -8.04 22.00 -6.88
N MET A 28 -8.10 22.83 -5.85
CA MET A 28 -6.91 23.16 -5.08
C MET A 28 -6.43 21.87 -4.41
N GLU A 29 -5.62 21.08 -5.10
CA GLU A 29 -4.75 20.13 -4.44
C GLU A 29 -3.46 20.87 -4.09
N CYS A 30 -3.49 21.62 -2.98
CA CYS A 30 -2.28 22.17 -2.37
C CYS A 30 -1.36 21.00 -2.01
N GLU A 31 -0.22 20.90 -2.68
CA GLU A 31 0.83 19.93 -2.39
C GLU A 31 1.52 20.29 -1.07
N TYR A 32 0.86 20.03 0.06
CA TYR A 32 1.55 19.90 1.33
C TYR A 32 2.34 18.59 1.31
N LYS A 33 3.61 18.62 1.67
CA LYS A 33 4.47 17.42 1.76
C LYS A 33 3.93 16.55 2.92
N TYR A 34 2.97 15.69 2.62
CA TYR A 34 2.31 14.82 3.60
C TYR A 34 3.34 14.00 4.37
N GLY A 35 3.21 13.98 5.70
CA GLY A 35 4.07 13.22 6.60
C GLY A 35 4.11 11.73 6.24
N LYS A 36 5.20 11.04 6.61
CA LYS A 36 5.31 9.59 6.41
C LYS A 36 4.18 8.88 7.14
N PHE A 37 3.65 7.82 6.53
CA PHE A 37 2.65 6.98 7.17
C PHE A 37 3.26 6.24 8.37
N LYS A 38 2.59 6.30 9.52
CA LYS A 38 2.94 5.50 10.70
C LYS A 38 2.56 4.04 10.47
N GLU A 39 3.15 3.11 11.22
CA GLU A 39 2.83 1.69 11.08
C GLU A 39 1.36 1.39 11.41
N GLN A 40 0.82 2.01 12.47
CA GLN A 40 -0.59 1.88 12.85
C GLN A 40 -1.54 2.36 11.73
N GLU A 41 -1.21 3.47 11.08
CA GLU A 41 -1.95 3.99 9.92
C GLU A 41 -1.92 2.96 8.76
N VAL A 42 -0.78 2.32 8.52
CA VAL A 42 -0.67 1.28 7.49
C VAL A 42 -1.53 0.07 7.84
N GLN A 43 -1.52 -0.39 9.09
CA GLN A 43 -2.35 -1.53 9.51
C GLN A 43 -3.85 -1.21 9.38
N LEU A 44 -4.28 -0.02 9.80
CA LEU A 44 -5.67 0.40 9.63
C LEU A 44 -6.07 0.45 8.16
N LEU A 45 -5.22 1.00 7.29
CA LEU A 45 -5.45 1.04 5.85
C LEU A 45 -5.65 -0.38 5.29
N MET A 46 -4.82 -1.33 5.71
CA MET A 46 -4.95 -2.73 5.28
C MET A 46 -6.27 -3.36 5.73
N THR A 47 -6.71 -3.10 6.96
CA THR A 47 -8.00 -3.59 7.48
C THR A 47 -9.18 -3.03 6.68
N LEU A 48 -9.18 -1.71 6.42
CA LEU A 48 -10.24 -1.06 5.64
C LEU A 48 -10.28 -1.56 4.20
N VAL A 49 -9.12 -1.71 3.55
CA VAL A 49 -9.08 -2.24 2.17
C VAL A 49 -9.54 -3.70 2.13
N ASN A 50 -9.19 -4.51 3.12
CA ASN A 50 -9.67 -5.90 3.20
C ASN A 50 -11.20 -5.97 3.32
N LYS A 51 -11.82 -5.07 4.10
CA LYS A 51 -13.29 -4.94 4.22
C LYS A 51 -13.95 -4.69 2.86
N TYR A 52 -13.35 -3.84 2.01
CA TYR A 52 -13.90 -3.46 0.70
C TYR A 52 -13.25 -4.18 -0.50
N LYS A 53 -12.50 -5.27 -0.27
CA LYS A 53 -11.65 -5.91 -1.28
C LYS A 53 -12.39 -6.31 -2.56
N VAL A 54 -13.65 -6.74 -2.44
CA VAL A 54 -14.48 -7.22 -3.56
C VAL A 54 -14.71 -6.12 -4.60
N ILE A 55 -14.84 -4.88 -4.15
CA ILE A 55 -15.07 -3.73 -5.04
C ILE A 55 -13.73 -3.19 -5.56
N ILE A 56 -12.75 -3.04 -4.66
CA ILE A 56 -11.44 -2.44 -4.98
C ILE A 56 -10.64 -3.29 -5.97
N GLU A 57 -10.56 -4.61 -5.73
CA GLU A 57 -9.78 -5.55 -6.56
C GLU A 57 -10.62 -6.20 -7.68
N ASN A 58 -11.81 -5.68 -7.95
CA ASN A 58 -12.59 -6.07 -9.11
C ASN A 58 -11.83 -5.76 -10.41
N LYS A 59 -11.64 -6.74 -11.29
CA LYS A 59 -10.90 -6.56 -12.56
C LYS A 59 -11.73 -5.94 -13.70
N LYS A 60 -13.04 -5.78 -13.50
CA LYS A 60 -13.92 -5.14 -14.49
C LYS A 60 -13.54 -3.68 -14.73
N THR A 61 -13.72 -3.24 -15.97
CA THR A 61 -13.35 -1.91 -16.47
C THR A 61 -14.56 -1.12 -16.97
N ASP A 62 -15.73 -1.34 -16.38
CA ASP A 62 -16.98 -0.68 -16.77
C ASP A 62 -17.12 0.66 -16.06
N ALA A 63 -17.77 1.65 -16.70
CA ALA A 63 -17.98 2.98 -16.11
C ALA A 63 -18.68 2.94 -14.74
N ILE A 64 -19.60 1.99 -14.55
CA ILE A 64 -20.28 1.76 -13.26
C ILE A 64 -19.29 1.30 -12.20
N THR A 65 -18.45 0.31 -12.52
CA THR A 65 -17.44 -0.21 -11.60
C THR A 65 -16.37 0.82 -11.26
N TRP A 66 -16.03 1.70 -12.21
CA TRP A 66 -15.15 2.83 -11.96
C TRP A 66 -15.74 3.78 -10.91
N LYS A 67 -16.99 4.21 -11.10
CA LYS A 67 -17.68 5.09 -10.13
C LYS A 67 -17.79 4.43 -8.75
N GLN A 68 -18.17 3.15 -8.71
CA GLN A 68 -18.24 2.38 -7.46
C GLN A 68 -16.90 2.38 -6.73
N LYS A 69 -15.79 2.10 -7.43
CA LYS A 69 -14.45 2.16 -6.83
C LYS A 69 -14.11 3.56 -6.30
N GLN A 70 -14.48 4.62 -7.01
CA GLN A 70 -14.25 5.99 -6.55
C GLN A 70 -14.98 6.27 -5.23
N THR A 71 -16.29 5.97 -5.19
CA THR A 71 -17.10 6.14 -3.98
C THR A 71 -16.56 5.31 -2.81
N THR A 72 -16.20 4.04 -3.05
CA THR A 72 -15.60 3.20 -2.00
C THR A 72 -14.27 3.76 -1.48
N TRP A 73 -13.44 4.36 -2.35
CA TRP A 73 -12.21 5.02 -1.88
C TRP A 73 -12.50 6.28 -1.04
N GLU A 74 -13.57 7.01 -1.33
CA GLU A 74 -14.03 8.13 -0.51
C GLU A 74 -14.53 7.65 0.86
N GLU A 75 -15.31 6.57 0.90
CA GLU A 75 -15.75 5.92 2.15
C GLU A 75 -14.57 5.45 3.01
N ILE A 76 -13.60 4.75 2.41
CA ILE A 76 -12.35 4.36 3.08
C ILE A 76 -11.62 5.58 3.62
N THR A 77 -11.56 6.68 2.86
CA THR A 77 -10.90 7.92 3.28
C THR A 77 -11.59 8.53 4.49
N ASN A 78 -12.92 8.53 4.50
CA ASN A 78 -13.72 9.05 5.61
C ASN A 78 -13.53 8.19 6.86
N GLU A 79 -13.63 6.86 6.74
CA GLU A 79 -13.37 5.94 7.85
C GLU A 79 -11.93 6.07 8.37
N PHE A 80 -10.95 6.19 7.48
CA PHE A 80 -9.54 6.36 7.85
C PHE A 80 -9.32 7.66 8.63
N ASN A 81 -9.82 8.78 8.12
CA ASN A 81 -9.65 10.08 8.76
C ASN A 81 -10.47 10.19 10.06
N ALA A 82 -11.58 9.46 10.21
CA ALA A 82 -12.33 9.40 11.47
C ALA A 82 -11.58 8.65 12.59
N ASN A 83 -10.66 7.74 12.21
CA ASN A 83 -9.86 6.95 13.15
C ASN A 83 -8.41 7.47 13.30
N ASN A 84 -8.06 8.59 12.68
CA ASN A 84 -6.70 9.17 12.76
C ASN A 84 -6.75 10.66 13.01
N ASP A 85 -5.77 11.16 13.76
CA ASP A 85 -5.63 12.59 14.05
C ASP A 85 -5.17 13.40 12.83
N VAL A 86 -4.54 12.74 11.85
CA VAL A 86 -3.96 13.39 10.67
C VAL A 86 -4.84 13.16 9.46
N TYR A 87 -5.39 14.26 8.93
CA TYR A 87 -6.14 14.23 7.69
C TYR A 87 -5.25 13.83 6.50
N ARG A 88 -5.70 12.84 5.74
CA ARG A 88 -5.08 12.41 4.48
C ARG A 88 -6.12 12.47 3.36
N SER A 89 -5.69 12.95 2.19
CA SER A 89 -6.57 12.95 1.01
C SER A 89 -6.74 11.53 0.47
N CYS A 90 -7.85 11.29 -0.22
CA CYS A 90 -8.10 10.03 -0.94
C CYS A 90 -6.95 9.66 -1.88
N LYS A 91 -6.34 10.65 -2.55
CA LYS A 91 -5.16 10.45 -3.41
C LYS A 91 -3.97 9.90 -2.63
N ASN A 92 -3.71 10.38 -1.41
CA ASN A 92 -2.60 9.87 -0.59
C ASN A 92 -2.85 8.45 -0.10
N ILE A 93 -4.07 8.18 0.38
CA ILE A 93 -4.46 6.86 0.89
C ILE A 93 -4.37 5.81 -0.22
N LYS A 94 -5.00 6.10 -1.37
CA LYS A 94 -4.93 5.24 -2.56
C LYS A 94 -3.50 5.06 -3.05
N GLY A 95 -2.73 6.15 -3.15
CA GLY A 95 -1.32 6.09 -3.56
C GLY A 95 -0.46 5.24 -2.63
N LYS A 96 -0.70 5.31 -1.31
CA LYS A 96 -0.01 4.48 -0.33
C LYS A 96 -0.33 3.00 -0.55
N TYR A 97 -1.59 2.65 -0.72
CA TYR A 97 -2.00 1.27 -1.00
C TYR A 97 -1.39 0.73 -2.31
N GLU A 98 -1.43 1.52 -3.39
CA GLU A 98 -0.82 1.11 -4.67
C GLU A 98 0.70 0.89 -4.55
N ASN A 99 1.39 1.73 -3.78
CA ASN A 99 2.82 1.54 -3.50
C ASN A 99 3.08 0.28 -2.67
N LEU A 100 2.23 -0.01 -1.67
CA LEU A 100 2.28 -1.24 -0.90
C LEU A 100 2.12 -2.46 -1.83
N LYS A 101 1.12 -2.48 -2.72
CA LYS A 101 0.93 -3.55 -3.71
C LYS A 101 2.16 -3.77 -4.58
N LYS A 102 2.73 -2.69 -5.13
CA LYS A 102 3.92 -2.74 -5.99
C LYS A 102 5.12 -3.30 -5.24
N ASN A 103 5.35 -2.87 -4.01
CA ASN A 103 6.46 -3.33 -3.19
C ASN A 103 6.33 -4.82 -2.83
N ALA A 104 5.14 -5.26 -2.43
CA ALA A 104 4.86 -6.67 -2.15
C ALA A 104 5.13 -7.53 -3.40
N LYS A 105 4.57 -7.14 -4.57
CA LYS A 105 4.83 -7.81 -5.86
C LYS A 105 6.32 -7.95 -6.15
N LYS A 106 7.09 -6.89 -5.95
CA LYS A 106 8.54 -6.90 -6.17
C LYS A 106 9.27 -7.87 -5.23
N LYS A 107 8.90 -7.90 -3.94
CA LYS A 107 9.48 -8.81 -2.95
C LYS A 107 9.19 -10.27 -3.30
N PHE A 108 7.93 -10.63 -3.53
CA PHE A 108 7.54 -11.99 -3.91
C PHE A 108 8.15 -12.43 -5.23
N ALA A 109 8.25 -11.54 -6.23
CA ALA A 109 8.92 -11.87 -7.49
C ALA A 109 10.43 -12.08 -7.32
N THR A 110 11.07 -11.33 -6.41
CA THR A 110 12.50 -11.51 -6.09
C THR A 110 12.72 -12.83 -5.36
N GLU A 111 11.86 -13.15 -4.40
CA GLU A 111 11.88 -14.41 -3.67
C GLU A 111 11.72 -15.60 -4.62
N LYS A 112 10.67 -15.56 -5.46
CA LYS A 112 10.44 -16.56 -6.48
C LYS A 112 11.68 -16.73 -7.35
N ARG A 113 12.24 -15.64 -7.88
CA ARG A 113 13.45 -15.69 -8.70
C ARG A 113 14.64 -16.32 -7.99
N ASN A 114 14.84 -16.06 -6.70
CA ASN A 114 15.95 -16.64 -5.94
C ASN A 114 15.78 -18.17 -5.87
N VAL A 115 14.57 -18.66 -5.60
CA VAL A 115 14.26 -20.10 -5.57
C VAL A 115 14.56 -20.81 -6.90
N TYR A 116 14.30 -20.18 -8.05
CA TYR A 116 14.56 -20.79 -9.37
C TYR A 116 16.01 -20.68 -9.87
N LYS A 117 16.94 -20.09 -9.12
CA LYS A 117 18.36 -20.01 -9.55
C LYS A 117 19.09 -21.32 -9.25
N THR A 118 19.54 -22.02 -10.28
CA THR A 118 20.26 -23.30 -10.18
C THR A 118 21.80 -23.16 -10.22
N GLY A 119 22.33 -22.03 -9.76
CA GLY A 119 23.73 -21.63 -10.03
C GLY A 119 24.70 -21.60 -8.82
N GLY A 120 24.45 -22.35 -7.74
CA GLY A 120 25.42 -22.54 -6.63
C GLY A 120 25.83 -21.29 -5.82
N GLY A 121 25.16 -20.15 -5.99
CA GLY A 121 25.42 -18.93 -5.21
C GLY A 121 24.61 -18.89 -3.91
N VAL A 122 25.14 -18.24 -2.87
CA VAL A 122 24.43 -18.04 -1.60
C VAL A 122 23.19 -17.16 -1.82
N ASP A 123 22.03 -17.68 -1.44
CA ASP A 123 20.76 -16.97 -1.55
C ASP A 123 20.72 -15.74 -0.64
N LYS A 124 20.20 -14.63 -1.18
CA LYS A 124 19.92 -13.44 -0.38
C LYS A 124 18.50 -13.54 0.17
N PRO A 125 18.29 -13.63 1.49
CA PRO A 125 16.95 -13.73 2.05
C PRO A 125 16.17 -12.43 1.79
N VAL A 126 14.97 -12.55 1.22
CA VAL A 126 14.06 -11.41 1.04
C VAL A 126 13.25 -11.21 2.31
N LEU A 127 13.31 -10.02 2.90
CA LEU A 127 12.49 -9.68 4.07
C LEU A 127 11.03 -9.41 3.66
N ILE A 128 10.17 -10.41 3.87
CA ILE A 128 8.72 -10.31 3.70
C ILE A 128 8.13 -9.88 5.05
N THR A 129 7.40 -8.77 5.08
CA THR A 129 6.73 -8.29 6.30
C THR A 129 5.32 -8.85 6.39
N GLU A 130 4.70 -8.76 7.58
CA GLU A 130 3.30 -9.15 7.80
C GLU A 130 2.35 -8.38 6.84
N THR A 131 2.62 -7.10 6.61
CA THR A 131 1.86 -6.28 5.66
C THR A 131 1.96 -6.82 4.24
N ASP A 132 3.13 -7.30 3.81
CA ASP A 132 3.30 -7.90 2.48
C ASP A 132 2.47 -9.19 2.33
N GLN A 133 2.38 -9.98 3.38
CA GLN A 133 1.58 -11.20 3.42
C GLN A 133 0.07 -10.90 3.35
N LYS A 134 -0.42 -9.91 4.10
CA LYS A 134 -1.81 -9.43 4.00
C LYS A 134 -2.15 -8.94 2.59
N ILE A 135 -1.21 -8.24 1.94
CA ILE A 135 -1.38 -7.81 0.53
C ILE A 135 -1.47 -9.03 -0.38
N LYS A 136 -0.64 -10.05 -0.14
CA LYS A 136 -0.70 -11.30 -0.91
C LYS A 136 -2.07 -11.94 -0.82
N GLU A 137 -2.65 -12.01 0.37
CA GLU A 137 -3.97 -12.59 0.60
C GLU A 137 -5.11 -11.78 -0.06
N ILE A 138 -5.03 -10.45 -0.03
CA ILE A 138 -6.03 -9.58 -0.67
C ILE A 138 -5.99 -9.71 -2.19
N ILE A 139 -4.80 -9.84 -2.79
CA ILE A 139 -4.61 -9.90 -4.24
C ILE A 139 -4.74 -11.34 -4.79
N GLY A 140 -4.42 -12.35 -3.96
CA GLY A 140 -4.48 -13.79 -4.22
C GLY A 140 -3.92 -14.20 -5.58
N ILE A 141 -4.83 -14.30 -6.56
CA ILE A 141 -4.62 -14.89 -7.89
C ILE A 141 -3.66 -14.07 -8.76
N SER A 142 -3.49 -12.76 -8.54
CA SER A 142 -2.63 -11.96 -9.43
C SER A 142 -1.14 -12.08 -9.14
N LEU A 143 -0.75 -12.70 -8.02
CA LEU A 143 0.66 -12.87 -7.61
C LEU A 143 1.19 -14.27 -7.95
N GLU A 144 0.31 -15.26 -7.94
CA GLU A 144 0.63 -16.64 -8.26
C GLU A 144 0.36 -16.83 -9.76
N GLY A 145 1.41 -17.09 -10.53
CA GLY A 145 1.27 -17.33 -11.97
C GLY A 145 0.36 -18.54 -12.24
N LEU A 146 -0.15 -18.65 -13.47
CA LEU A 146 -0.87 -19.85 -13.91
C LEU A 146 0.00 -21.09 -13.64
N ILE A 147 -0.54 -22.06 -12.93
CA ILE A 147 0.12 -23.34 -12.69
C ILE A 147 0.05 -24.12 -14.00
N ASN A 148 1.18 -24.31 -14.66
CA ASN A 148 1.26 -25.13 -15.87
C ASN A 148 1.53 -26.59 -15.47
N GLN A 149 0.53 -27.45 -15.64
CA GLN A 149 0.60 -28.88 -15.31
C GLN A 149 1.56 -29.69 -16.21
N PHE A 150 2.09 -29.09 -17.29
CA PHE A 150 3.00 -29.75 -18.24
C PHE A 150 4.45 -29.25 -18.13
N ASP A 151 4.73 -28.35 -17.17
CA ASP A 151 6.08 -27.84 -16.94
C ASP A 151 6.73 -28.63 -15.80
N SER A 152 7.93 -29.16 -16.03
CA SER A 152 8.60 -30.11 -15.15
C SER A 152 9.22 -29.45 -13.90
N ASP A 153 8.99 -28.15 -13.72
CA ASP A 153 9.61 -27.27 -12.74
C ASP A 153 8.64 -26.90 -11.59
N VAL A 154 7.68 -27.78 -11.26
CA VAL A 154 6.79 -27.61 -10.10
C VAL A 154 7.63 -27.67 -8.83
N ILE A 155 7.97 -26.49 -8.31
CA ILE A 155 8.57 -26.33 -6.99
C ILE A 155 7.42 -26.10 -6.01
N GLU A 156 7.15 -27.08 -5.14
CA GLU A 156 6.27 -26.88 -3.98
C GLU A 156 6.82 -25.71 -3.16
N VAL A 157 6.04 -24.64 -3.06
CA VAL A 157 6.37 -23.48 -2.22
C VAL A 157 6.32 -23.96 -0.78
N ARG A 158 7.47 -24.40 -0.26
CA ARG A 158 7.61 -24.88 1.11
C ARG A 158 7.23 -23.75 2.06
N SER A 159 6.12 -23.96 2.73
CA SER A 159 5.62 -23.22 3.86
C SER A 159 6.71 -22.99 4.93
N ILE A 160 6.92 -21.71 5.24
CA ILE A 160 7.18 -21.19 6.59
C ILE A 160 8.61 -21.41 7.16
N GLN A 161 9.42 -20.34 7.19
CA GLN A 161 10.28 -20.06 8.34
C GLN A 161 9.70 -18.88 9.11
N TYR A 162 8.82 -19.22 10.05
CA TYR A 162 8.27 -18.35 11.07
C TYR A 162 9.38 -18.06 12.09
N ILE A 163 10.07 -16.92 11.98
CA ILE A 163 10.86 -16.42 13.11
C ILE A 163 9.89 -15.72 14.05
N PHE A 164 9.20 -16.51 14.87
CA PHE A 164 8.64 -16.00 16.12
C PHE A 164 9.82 -15.68 17.02
N ARG A 165 9.99 -14.40 17.32
CA ARG A 165 10.93 -13.92 18.32
C ARG A 165 10.53 -14.53 19.66
N CYS A 166 11.25 -15.55 20.13
CA CYS A 166 11.16 -16.01 21.52
C CYS A 166 11.58 -14.86 22.44
N THR A 167 10.61 -14.10 22.94
CA THR A 167 10.76 -13.40 24.22
C THR A 167 10.46 -14.42 25.31
N SER A 168 11.50 -14.83 26.02
CA SER A 168 11.47 -15.71 27.17
C SER A 168 10.41 -15.28 28.17
N LEU A 169 9.48 -16.19 28.52
CA LEU A 169 8.72 -16.13 29.75
C LEU A 169 9.30 -17.20 30.70
N PRO A 170 9.49 -16.87 31.99
CA PRO A 170 10.18 -17.74 32.94
C PRO A 170 9.31 -18.95 33.32
N GLU A 171 9.97 -20.09 33.54
CA GLU A 171 9.40 -21.29 34.15
C GLU A 171 9.06 -21.02 35.62
N GLU A 172 7.78 -21.11 35.97
CA GLU A 172 7.36 -21.46 37.33
C GLU A 172 6.76 -22.87 37.28
N ASN A 173 7.48 -23.84 37.83
CA ASN A 173 6.93 -25.08 38.37
C ASN A 173 7.82 -25.51 39.53
N ASP A 174 7.31 -25.40 40.74
CA ASP A 174 7.55 -26.40 41.78
C ASP A 174 6.51 -26.22 42.90
N VAL A 175 5.46 -27.04 42.84
CA VAL A 175 4.73 -27.47 44.03
C VAL A 175 4.58 -28.99 43.96
N PRO A 176 5.22 -29.74 44.86
CA PRO A 176 4.77 -31.07 45.21
C PRO A 176 4.08 -31.08 46.58
N THR A 177 3.18 -32.05 46.68
CA THR A 177 2.25 -32.43 47.75
C THR A 177 2.84 -32.46 49.17
#